data_AF-A0A535BBB3-F1
#
_entry.id   AF-A0A535BBB3-F1
#
_cell.length_a   1.000
_cell.length_b   1.000
_cell.length_c   1.000
_cell.angle_alpha   90.00
_cell.angle_beta   90.00
_cell.angle_gamma   90.00
#
_symmetry.space_group_name_H-M   'P 1'
#
loop_
_entity.id
_entity.type
_entity.pdbx_description
1 polymer ?
#
loop_
_entity_poly.entity_id
_entity_poly.type
_entity_poly.pdbx_seq_one_letter_code
_entity_poly.pdbx_strand_id
1 'polypeptide(L)'
;MARAKIFRYLINQKLRRAAHWIMRLAITGSREERVDLRHKEFKKILIVRATFRLGDSILAIPAILSFRKCFPQARIDFVGAPISAKLFQNLPIDNHFIITRRYPGSALDYPLLLRRLRSVGYDLAVDVSCSQSAMGSFIVGLSRARFRVGLKGKWDQWFNVRIPRPSEKNKYRVLPAFLRSLGLEPDDSLLSLVLTSAEVEEGRRRMQALPGCVTGRPTVGVFVGGRKVWGKRWPLKSFCKLIAALRSQSLNVVTFIGPEERDSVGYFRDALVCDIPIVFEPSIRNFAAMVSNCDLFVTCDSGPMHMACSLGIRTVAIFQHPNFDHWGPPSSVARIVYEPGRTSSEGVFRACLEELSLGLPRGGDVGNTDRRQPLPLVSLPEVINAVRRLEKSIALRRALFLSHCAQAVFLPSLLIYAWFFPPFDIFPEGTWAEEFADVVEVGIPLLGGLLRVWAVSHRGKRPRLNRDNVSTMIRTGPYAYVRHPLYVANLLIGFGMVFLSGAFPFGIFLLVFFALYHTILIPAEEDFLKEKFGEEFVTYSESVPKYIPSALPKGFSFGTHFPAAEVGTIWGIFLAAVFFEWMEQPVRRGWIFSLFQLIFRG
;
A
#
# COMPACT_ATOMS: atom_id res chain seq x y z
N MET A 1 -13.70 14.11 -5.68
CA MET A 1 -13.66 12.72 -6.22
C MET A 1 -14.64 11.73 -5.59
N ALA A 2 -15.01 11.82 -4.30
CA ALA A 2 -15.88 10.81 -3.65
C ALA A 2 -17.35 10.80 -4.14
N ARG A 3 -17.96 11.97 -4.39
CA ARG A 3 -19.36 12.08 -4.85
C ARG A 3 -19.62 11.41 -6.21
N ALA A 4 -18.69 11.53 -7.16
CA ALA A 4 -18.79 10.88 -8.48
C ALA A 4 -18.75 9.34 -8.39
N LYS A 5 -17.98 8.77 -7.45
CA LYS A 5 -17.95 7.31 -7.21
C LYS A 5 -19.26 6.80 -6.63
N ILE A 6 -19.89 7.55 -5.72
CA ILE A 6 -21.17 7.18 -5.09
C ILE A 6 -22.31 7.22 -6.11
N PHE A 7 -22.39 8.29 -6.91
CA PHE A 7 -23.40 8.40 -7.97
C PHE A 7 -23.29 7.27 -9.00
N ARG A 8 -22.07 6.97 -9.47
CA ARG A 8 -21.81 5.85 -10.39
C ARG A 8 -22.13 4.49 -9.76
N TYR A 9 -21.92 4.32 -8.45
CA TYR A 9 -22.30 3.12 -7.73
C TYR A 9 -23.83 2.92 -7.68
N LEU A 10 -24.59 3.96 -7.37
CA LEU A 10 -26.05 3.93 -7.31
C LEU A 10 -26.67 3.63 -8.69
N ILE A 11 -26.18 4.28 -9.75
CA ILE A 11 -26.60 3.99 -11.13
C ILE A 11 -26.33 2.54 -11.48
N ASN A 12 -25.12 2.04 -11.23
CA ASN A 12 -24.76 0.64 -11.47
C ASN A 12 -25.64 -0.35 -10.68
N GLN A 13 -26.11 0.04 -9.50
CA GLN A 13 -27.01 -0.80 -8.69
C GLN A 13 -28.42 -0.86 -9.31
N LYS A 14 -28.99 0.28 -9.72
CA LYS A 14 -30.29 0.33 -10.40
C LYS A 14 -30.27 -0.44 -11.73
N LEU A 15 -29.22 -0.24 -12.54
CA LEU A 15 -29.03 -0.97 -13.80
C LEU A 15 -28.90 -2.47 -13.59
N ARG A 16 -28.20 -2.91 -12.53
CA ARG A 16 -28.10 -4.35 -12.22
C ARG A 16 -29.45 -4.94 -11.84
N ARG A 17 -30.29 -4.19 -11.11
CA ARG A 17 -31.66 -4.62 -10.77
C ARG A 17 -32.52 -4.73 -12.04
N ALA A 18 -32.46 -3.74 -12.92
CA ALA A 18 -33.15 -3.78 -14.21
C ALA A 18 -32.69 -4.95 -15.07
N ALA A 19 -31.38 -5.18 -15.18
CA ALA A 19 -30.82 -6.32 -15.90
C ALA A 19 -31.30 -7.66 -15.31
N HIS A 20 -31.28 -7.82 -13.99
CA HIS A 20 -31.83 -9.03 -13.34
C HIS A 20 -33.32 -9.22 -13.60
N TRP A 21 -34.09 -8.13 -13.67
CA TRP A 21 -35.52 -8.17 -13.97
C TRP A 21 -35.77 -8.60 -15.42
N ILE A 22 -35.06 -8.01 -16.38
CA ILE A 22 -35.09 -8.42 -17.80
C ILE A 22 -34.67 -9.89 -17.96
N MET A 23 -33.60 -10.31 -17.28
CA MET A 23 -33.15 -11.69 -17.28
C MET A 23 -34.22 -12.66 -16.78
N ARG A 24 -35.08 -12.27 -15.83
CA ARG A 24 -36.18 -13.12 -15.36
C ARG A 24 -37.30 -13.26 -16.39
N LEU A 25 -37.58 -12.20 -17.15
CA LEU A 25 -38.64 -12.19 -18.16
C LEU A 25 -38.26 -12.93 -19.44
N ALA A 26 -36.98 -12.99 -19.78
CA ALA A 26 -36.49 -13.60 -21.03
C ALA A 26 -36.53 -15.15 -21.04
N ILE A 27 -37.30 -15.80 -20.18
CA ILE A 27 -37.21 -17.25 -19.92
C ILE A 27 -38.52 -17.98 -20.19
N THR A 28 -38.42 -19.03 -21.01
CA THR A 28 -39.28 -20.20 -20.97
C THR A 28 -38.55 -21.28 -20.18
N GLY A 29 -39.11 -21.76 -19.07
CA GLY A 29 -38.44 -22.72 -18.17
C GLY A 29 -37.97 -23.99 -18.91
N SER A 30 -36.76 -24.46 -18.62
CA SER A 30 -36.26 -25.73 -19.17
C SER A 30 -36.82 -26.93 -18.38
N ARG A 31 -37.25 -27.98 -19.09
CA ARG A 31 -37.61 -29.27 -18.47
C ARG A 31 -36.37 -29.89 -17.81
N GLU A 32 -36.53 -30.42 -16.60
CA GLU A 32 -35.42 -31.05 -15.86
C GLU A 32 -35.09 -32.42 -16.47
N GLU A 33 -33.80 -32.65 -16.71
CA GLU A 33 -33.22 -33.90 -17.19
C GLU A 33 -32.23 -34.43 -16.15
N ARG A 34 -32.25 -35.74 -15.91
CA ARG A 34 -31.22 -36.42 -15.12
C ARG A 34 -30.19 -36.99 -16.07
N VAL A 35 -28.93 -36.64 -15.87
CA VAL A 35 -27.81 -37.10 -16.71
C VAL A 35 -26.65 -37.47 -15.82
N ASP A 36 -26.15 -38.68 -16.01
CA ASP A 36 -24.86 -39.10 -15.52
C ASP A 36 -23.82 -38.84 -16.62
N LEU A 37 -22.80 -38.04 -16.34
CA LEU A 37 -21.78 -37.70 -17.34
C LEU A 37 -20.83 -38.87 -17.61
N ARG A 38 -20.80 -39.92 -16.76
CA ARG A 38 -19.90 -41.08 -16.87
C ARG A 38 -20.10 -41.92 -18.13
N HIS A 39 -21.32 -41.93 -18.66
CA HIS A 39 -21.72 -42.81 -19.76
C HIS A 39 -22.03 -42.05 -21.06
N LYS A 40 -21.58 -40.79 -21.16
CA LYS A 40 -21.81 -39.96 -22.34
C LYS A 40 -20.51 -39.41 -22.88
N GLU A 41 -20.33 -39.54 -24.19
CA GLU A 41 -19.27 -38.84 -24.90
C GLU A 41 -19.73 -37.43 -25.26
N PHE A 42 -19.01 -36.43 -24.77
CA PHE A 42 -19.18 -35.04 -25.16
C PHE A 42 -18.05 -34.63 -26.09
N LYS A 43 -18.37 -34.00 -27.22
CA LYS A 43 -17.37 -33.53 -28.18
C LYS A 43 -17.03 -32.06 -27.95
N LYS A 44 -17.99 -31.26 -27.46
CA LYS A 44 -17.82 -29.82 -27.23
C LYS A 44 -18.38 -29.42 -25.86
N ILE A 45 -17.50 -28.96 -24.99
CA ILE A 45 -17.79 -28.61 -23.59
C ILE A 45 -17.50 -27.12 -23.36
N LEU A 46 -18.43 -26.42 -22.71
CA LEU A 46 -18.30 -25.03 -22.30
C LEU A 46 -18.26 -24.93 -20.77
N ILE A 47 -17.14 -24.48 -20.22
CA ILE A 47 -16.99 -24.21 -18.78
C ILE A 47 -17.20 -22.71 -18.53
N VAL A 48 -18.07 -22.36 -17.60
CA VAL A 48 -18.42 -20.96 -17.32
C VAL A 48 -18.11 -20.60 -15.87
N ARG A 49 -17.32 -19.53 -15.68
CA ARG A 49 -17.08 -18.89 -14.38
C ARG A 49 -17.10 -17.38 -14.51
N ALA A 50 -18.28 -16.79 -14.37
CA ALA A 50 -18.49 -15.35 -14.53
C ALA A 50 -18.06 -14.52 -13.29
N THR A 51 -16.79 -14.58 -12.90
CA THR A 51 -16.20 -13.80 -11.79
C THR A 51 -15.01 -12.97 -12.27
N PHE A 52 -14.84 -11.79 -11.67
CA PHE A 52 -13.74 -10.87 -11.97
C PHE A 52 -12.66 -10.91 -10.89
N ARG A 53 -12.76 -11.82 -9.92
CA ARG A 53 -11.82 -11.93 -8.81
C ARG A 53 -10.73 -12.93 -9.14
N LEU A 54 -9.49 -12.57 -8.77
CA LEU A 54 -8.32 -13.42 -8.97
C LEU A 54 -8.47 -14.79 -8.29
N GLY A 55 -8.70 -14.81 -6.98
CA GLY A 55 -8.84 -16.05 -6.20
C GLY A 55 -9.97 -16.94 -6.71
N ASP A 56 -11.15 -16.36 -7.00
CA ASP A 56 -12.25 -17.13 -7.58
C ASP A 56 -11.89 -17.69 -8.97
N SER A 57 -11.02 -17.04 -9.75
CA SER A 57 -10.61 -17.59 -11.06
C SER A 57 -9.68 -18.78 -10.87
N ILE A 58 -8.71 -18.69 -9.97
CA ILE A 58 -7.75 -19.78 -9.68
C ILE A 58 -8.48 -21.02 -9.17
N LEU A 59 -9.48 -20.85 -8.30
CA LEU A 59 -10.31 -21.95 -7.80
C LEU A 59 -11.22 -22.59 -8.86
N ALA A 60 -11.18 -22.14 -10.12
CA ALA A 60 -11.87 -22.78 -11.24
C ALA A 60 -10.99 -23.81 -11.97
N ILE A 61 -9.66 -23.76 -11.78
CA ILE A 61 -8.71 -24.58 -12.55
C ILE A 61 -8.94 -26.08 -12.36
N PRO A 62 -9.22 -26.60 -11.15
CA PRO A 62 -9.50 -28.02 -10.97
C PRO A 62 -10.63 -28.55 -11.87
N ALA A 63 -11.64 -27.72 -12.19
CA ALA A 63 -12.66 -28.13 -13.15
C ALA A 63 -12.09 -28.31 -14.56
N ILE A 64 -11.25 -27.37 -15.03
CA ILE A 64 -10.63 -27.45 -16.37
C ILE A 64 -9.83 -28.75 -16.50
N LEU A 65 -9.00 -29.05 -15.50
CA LEU A 65 -8.18 -30.26 -15.48
C LEU A 65 -9.03 -31.53 -15.43
N SER A 66 -10.06 -31.55 -14.57
CA SER A 66 -10.96 -32.71 -14.44
C SER A 66 -11.74 -32.97 -15.72
N PHE A 67 -12.27 -31.93 -16.38
CA PHE A 67 -12.97 -32.07 -17.66
C PHE A 67 -12.02 -32.54 -18.77
N ARG A 68 -10.78 -32.03 -18.83
CA ARG A 68 -9.79 -32.52 -19.81
C ARG A 68 -9.42 -33.98 -19.57
N LYS A 69 -9.24 -34.38 -18.30
CA LYS A 69 -8.92 -35.76 -17.93
C LYS A 69 -10.05 -36.73 -18.30
N CYS A 70 -11.30 -36.37 -18.00
CA CYS A 70 -12.47 -37.20 -18.32
C CYS A 70 -12.83 -37.19 -19.81
N PHE A 71 -12.57 -36.10 -20.53
CA PHE A 71 -12.88 -35.96 -21.96
C PHE A 71 -11.66 -35.49 -22.76
N PRO A 72 -10.63 -36.35 -22.95
CA PRO A 72 -9.37 -35.94 -23.57
C PRO A 72 -9.52 -35.39 -24.98
N GLN A 73 -10.42 -35.97 -25.78
CA GLN A 73 -10.68 -35.62 -27.18
C GLN A 73 -11.73 -34.51 -27.35
N ALA A 74 -12.37 -34.06 -26.27
CA ALA A 74 -13.37 -33.01 -26.36
C ALA A 74 -12.72 -31.64 -26.57
N ARG A 75 -13.37 -30.79 -27.35
CA ARG A 75 -13.10 -29.36 -27.32
C ARG A 75 -13.62 -28.77 -26.01
N ILE A 76 -12.77 -28.11 -25.24
CA ILE A 76 -13.07 -27.47 -23.96
C ILE A 76 -12.83 -25.97 -24.08
N ASP A 77 -13.92 -25.22 -24.15
CA ASP A 77 -13.90 -23.77 -24.17
C ASP A 77 -14.26 -23.22 -22.78
N PHE A 78 -13.68 -22.08 -22.41
CA PHE A 78 -13.90 -21.42 -21.12
C PHE A 78 -14.47 -20.01 -21.30
N VAL A 79 -15.41 -19.62 -20.44
CA VAL A 79 -15.94 -18.24 -20.36
C VAL A 79 -15.61 -17.62 -19.00
N GLY A 80 -14.84 -16.54 -19.00
CA GLY A 80 -14.43 -15.84 -17.78
C GLY A 80 -14.00 -14.40 -17.99
N ALA A 81 -13.54 -13.76 -16.92
CA ALA A 81 -13.08 -12.37 -16.97
C ALA A 81 -11.72 -12.22 -17.68
N PRO A 82 -11.29 -11.00 -18.06
CA PRO A 82 -9.98 -10.79 -18.69
C PRO A 82 -8.80 -11.32 -17.86
N ILE A 83 -8.94 -11.37 -16.53
CA ILE A 83 -7.91 -11.90 -15.64
C ILE A 83 -7.74 -13.42 -15.77
N SER A 84 -8.82 -14.18 -15.96
CA SER A 84 -8.72 -15.63 -16.15
C SER A 84 -8.09 -15.96 -17.50
N ALA A 85 -8.36 -15.16 -18.55
CA ALA A 85 -7.72 -15.33 -19.86
C ALA A 85 -6.19 -15.30 -19.78
N LYS A 86 -5.65 -14.39 -18.95
CA LYS A 86 -4.20 -14.29 -18.72
C LYS A 86 -3.71 -15.40 -17.80
N LEU A 87 -4.41 -15.69 -16.70
CA LEU A 87 -4.00 -16.73 -15.76
C LEU A 87 -3.97 -18.13 -16.38
N PHE A 88 -4.89 -18.42 -17.29
CA PHE A 88 -5.10 -19.77 -17.82
C PHE A 88 -4.27 -20.08 -19.07
N GLN A 89 -3.31 -19.21 -19.43
CA GLN A 89 -2.31 -19.60 -20.42
C GLN A 89 -1.61 -20.87 -19.93
N ASN A 90 -1.37 -21.80 -20.86
CA ASN A 90 -0.83 -23.16 -20.63
C ASN A 90 -1.77 -24.15 -19.93
N LEU A 91 -3.04 -23.80 -19.68
CA LEU A 91 -4.05 -24.79 -19.30
C LEU A 91 -4.68 -25.43 -20.54
N PRO A 92 -5.24 -26.65 -20.43
CA PRO A 92 -5.74 -27.41 -21.58
C PRO A 92 -7.14 -26.93 -22.04
N ILE A 93 -7.23 -25.64 -22.37
CA ILE A 93 -8.42 -24.97 -22.93
C ILE A 93 -8.18 -24.68 -24.41
N ASP A 94 -9.17 -24.99 -25.24
CA ASP A 94 -9.09 -24.77 -26.68
C ASP A 94 -9.38 -23.31 -27.05
N ASN A 95 -10.29 -22.66 -26.31
CA ASN A 95 -10.60 -21.26 -26.49
C ASN A 95 -11.10 -20.59 -25.20
N HIS A 96 -10.73 -19.33 -24.98
CA HIS A 96 -11.10 -18.55 -23.81
C HIS A 96 -11.91 -17.30 -24.19
N PHE A 97 -13.22 -17.34 -23.98
CA PHE A 97 -14.11 -16.20 -24.18
C PHE A 97 -14.10 -15.26 -22.97
N ILE A 98 -14.10 -13.95 -23.26
CA ILE A 98 -13.98 -12.90 -22.24
C ILE A 98 -15.33 -12.24 -21.99
N ILE A 99 -15.70 -12.10 -20.71
CA ILE A 99 -16.82 -11.26 -20.27
C ILE A 99 -16.32 -9.87 -19.84
N THR A 100 -17.06 -8.82 -20.20
CA THR A 100 -16.73 -7.43 -19.85
C THR A 100 -17.67 -6.87 -18.78
N ARG A 101 -17.15 -5.99 -17.93
CA ARG A 101 -17.90 -5.33 -16.84
C ARG A 101 -17.83 -3.81 -16.94
N ARG A 102 -17.93 -3.30 -18.17
CA ARG A 102 -17.77 -1.87 -18.44
C ARG A 102 -19.09 -1.28 -18.90
N TYR A 103 -19.85 -0.70 -17.97
CA TYR A 103 -21.04 0.06 -18.34
C TYR A 103 -20.62 1.45 -18.86
N PRO A 104 -21.19 1.97 -19.97
CA PRO A 104 -22.26 1.40 -20.82
C PRO A 104 -21.80 0.49 -21.98
N GLY A 105 -20.49 0.40 -22.27
CA GLY A 105 -19.96 -0.31 -23.46
C GLY A 105 -20.16 -1.83 -23.50
N SER A 106 -20.44 -2.49 -22.37
CA SER A 106 -20.56 -3.95 -22.31
C SER A 106 -21.86 -4.50 -22.91
N ALA A 107 -22.86 -3.67 -23.22
CA ALA A 107 -24.18 -4.15 -23.65
C ALA A 107 -24.14 -4.86 -25.01
N LEU A 108 -23.31 -4.40 -25.96
CA LEU A 108 -23.17 -5.01 -27.28
C LEU A 108 -22.25 -6.25 -27.27
N ASP A 109 -21.33 -6.33 -26.31
CA ASP A 109 -20.41 -7.47 -26.17
C ASP A 109 -21.16 -8.78 -25.88
N TYR A 110 -22.23 -8.74 -25.08
CA TYR A 110 -22.95 -9.95 -24.69
C TYR A 110 -23.73 -10.61 -25.83
N PRO A 111 -24.54 -9.91 -26.65
CA PRO A 111 -25.15 -10.48 -27.84
C PRO A 111 -24.13 -11.09 -28.82
N LEU A 112 -23.00 -10.41 -29.04
CA LEU A 112 -21.90 -10.90 -29.88
C LEU A 112 -21.27 -12.17 -29.29
N LEU A 113 -20.97 -12.17 -27.98
CA LEU A 113 -20.47 -13.33 -27.25
C LEU A 113 -21.45 -14.50 -27.37
N LEU A 114 -22.74 -14.28 -27.11
CA LEU A 114 -23.76 -15.33 -27.19
C LEU A 114 -23.91 -15.88 -28.61
N ARG A 115 -23.83 -15.02 -29.64
CA ARG A 115 -23.82 -15.47 -31.04
C ARG A 115 -22.64 -16.38 -31.33
N ARG A 116 -21.43 -16.03 -30.85
CA ARG A 116 -20.22 -16.86 -30.98
C ARG A 116 -20.33 -18.17 -30.20
N LEU A 117 -20.87 -18.15 -28.99
CA LEU A 117 -21.06 -19.37 -28.20
C LEU A 117 -22.06 -20.32 -28.90
N ARG A 118 -23.16 -19.78 -29.44
CA ARG A 118 -24.18 -20.58 -30.13
C ARG A 118 -23.68 -21.17 -31.45
N SER A 119 -22.80 -20.47 -32.18
CA SER A 119 -22.26 -20.99 -33.45
C SER A 119 -21.33 -22.18 -33.26
N VAL A 120 -20.79 -22.39 -32.06
CA VAL A 120 -19.96 -23.58 -31.75
C VAL A 120 -20.82 -24.84 -31.64
N GLY A 121 -22.05 -24.72 -31.10
CA GLY A 121 -22.96 -25.83 -30.87
C GLY A 121 -22.46 -26.81 -29.81
N TYR A 122 -22.42 -26.37 -28.54
CA TYR A 122 -21.92 -27.18 -27.43
C TYR A 122 -22.85 -28.33 -27.06
N ASP A 123 -22.28 -29.48 -26.70
CA ASP A 123 -23.04 -30.60 -26.14
C ASP A 123 -23.33 -30.36 -24.66
N LEU A 124 -22.35 -29.79 -23.95
CA LEU A 124 -22.38 -29.58 -22.51
C LEU A 124 -21.94 -28.16 -22.17
N ALA A 125 -22.70 -27.47 -21.32
CA ALA A 125 -22.30 -26.19 -20.72
C ALA A 125 -22.51 -26.24 -19.21
N VAL A 126 -21.48 -25.87 -18.43
CA VAL A 126 -21.45 -26.05 -16.97
C VAL A 126 -21.06 -24.76 -16.25
N ASP A 127 -21.89 -24.30 -15.31
CA ASP A 127 -21.52 -23.24 -14.36
C ASP A 127 -20.71 -23.82 -13.20
N VAL A 128 -19.41 -23.58 -13.20
CA VAL A 128 -18.47 -24.05 -12.16
C VAL A 128 -18.22 -23.01 -11.07
N SER A 129 -19.05 -21.97 -10.96
CA SER A 129 -18.93 -20.99 -9.87
C SER A 129 -19.32 -21.55 -8.51
N CYS A 130 -20.06 -22.68 -8.49
CA CYS A 130 -20.68 -23.25 -7.29
C CYS A 130 -21.39 -22.18 -6.44
N SER A 131 -22.02 -21.23 -7.12
CA SER A 131 -22.66 -20.05 -6.55
C SER A 131 -23.94 -19.72 -7.31
N GLN A 132 -24.84 -18.94 -6.72
CA GLN A 132 -26.05 -18.48 -7.39
C GLN A 132 -25.78 -17.23 -8.24
N SER A 133 -24.79 -17.31 -9.15
CA SER A 133 -24.38 -16.21 -10.01
C SER A 133 -25.35 -16.05 -11.19
N ALA A 134 -26.11 -14.96 -11.23
CA ALA A 134 -27.03 -14.67 -12.33
C ALA A 134 -26.34 -14.69 -13.71
N MET A 135 -25.12 -14.15 -13.77
CA MET A 135 -24.38 -14.05 -15.04
C MET A 135 -23.90 -15.41 -15.54
N GLY A 136 -23.46 -16.29 -14.63
CA GLY A 136 -23.06 -17.66 -14.99
C GLY A 136 -24.24 -18.44 -15.54
N SER A 137 -25.36 -18.44 -14.81
CA SER A 137 -26.61 -19.08 -15.23
C SER A 137 -27.12 -18.54 -16.57
N PHE A 138 -27.04 -17.22 -16.79
CA PHE A 138 -27.47 -16.59 -18.04
C PHE A 138 -26.63 -17.04 -19.25
N ILE A 139 -25.29 -17.05 -19.12
CA ILE A 139 -24.40 -17.48 -20.21
C ILE A 139 -24.62 -18.95 -20.55
N VAL A 140 -24.71 -19.82 -19.54
CA VAL A 140 -24.99 -21.25 -19.74
C VAL A 140 -26.38 -21.45 -20.35
N GLY A 141 -27.41 -20.78 -19.81
CA GLY A 141 -28.79 -20.84 -20.29
C GLY A 141 -28.93 -20.47 -21.76
N LEU A 142 -28.27 -19.38 -22.17
CA LEU A 142 -28.35 -18.87 -23.55
C LEU A 142 -27.31 -19.46 -24.50
N SER A 143 -26.40 -20.31 -24.04
CA SER A 143 -25.43 -21.02 -24.90
C SER A 143 -26.10 -21.95 -25.91
N ARG A 144 -27.36 -22.37 -25.65
CA ARG A 144 -28.10 -23.41 -26.38
C ARG A 144 -27.42 -24.79 -26.35
N ALA A 145 -26.54 -25.04 -25.38
CA ALA A 145 -25.97 -26.37 -25.20
C ALA A 145 -27.07 -27.41 -24.93
N ARG A 146 -26.87 -28.65 -25.40
CA ARG A 146 -27.83 -29.75 -25.17
C ARG A 146 -28.03 -30.00 -23.66
N PHE A 147 -26.93 -30.10 -22.91
CA PHE A 147 -26.93 -30.21 -21.46
C PHE A 147 -26.41 -28.91 -20.84
N ARG A 148 -27.25 -28.25 -20.06
CA ARG A 148 -26.99 -27.01 -19.34
C ARG A 148 -27.03 -27.31 -17.85
N VAL A 149 -25.85 -27.40 -17.27
CA VAL A 149 -25.62 -27.87 -15.90
C VAL A 149 -25.37 -26.69 -14.97
N GLY A 150 -26.02 -26.70 -13.82
CA GLY A 150 -25.70 -25.80 -12.73
C GLY A 150 -26.41 -26.16 -11.42
N LEU A 151 -26.18 -25.35 -10.39
CA LEU A 151 -26.73 -25.60 -9.06
C LEU A 151 -28.23 -25.25 -8.96
N LYS A 152 -28.97 -26.07 -8.22
CA LYS A 152 -30.34 -25.75 -7.76
C LYS A 152 -30.35 -24.45 -6.93
N GLY A 153 -31.35 -23.60 -7.16
CA GLY A 153 -31.48 -22.32 -6.47
C GLY A 153 -32.09 -21.21 -7.31
N LYS A 154 -31.76 -19.96 -7.00
CA LYS A 154 -32.45 -18.76 -7.53
C LYS A 154 -32.50 -18.64 -9.06
N TRP A 155 -31.56 -19.25 -9.79
CA TRP A 155 -31.40 -19.10 -11.24
C TRP A 155 -31.36 -20.45 -11.97
N ASP A 156 -31.85 -21.51 -11.35
CA ASP A 156 -31.75 -22.88 -11.87
C ASP A 156 -32.67 -23.20 -13.06
N GLN A 157 -33.68 -22.37 -13.29
CA GLN A 157 -34.57 -22.42 -14.46
C GLN A 157 -33.83 -22.33 -15.82
N TRP A 158 -32.60 -21.80 -15.81
CA TRP A 158 -31.71 -21.75 -16.98
C TRP A 158 -31.03 -23.09 -17.29
N PHE A 159 -31.02 -24.00 -16.33
CA PHE A 159 -30.41 -25.32 -16.43
C PHE A 159 -31.48 -26.38 -16.68
N ASN A 160 -31.23 -27.30 -17.60
CA ASN A 160 -32.00 -28.54 -17.69
C ASN A 160 -31.41 -29.63 -16.79
N VAL A 161 -30.12 -29.58 -16.45
CA VAL A 161 -29.51 -30.51 -15.49
C VAL A 161 -29.20 -29.74 -14.20
N ARG A 162 -29.97 -30.02 -13.14
CA ARG A 162 -29.91 -29.26 -11.89
C ARG A 162 -29.29 -30.08 -10.77
N ILE A 163 -28.11 -29.66 -10.32
CA ILE A 163 -27.37 -30.36 -9.27
C ILE A 163 -27.71 -29.79 -7.90
N PRO A 164 -28.05 -30.62 -6.90
CA PRO A 164 -28.20 -30.18 -5.53
C PRO A 164 -26.93 -29.50 -5.02
N ARG A 165 -27.08 -28.51 -4.14
CA ARG A 165 -25.91 -27.83 -3.58
C ARG A 165 -25.16 -28.79 -2.64
N PRO A 166 -23.83 -28.96 -2.81
CA PRO A 166 -23.03 -29.71 -1.84
C PRO A 166 -23.13 -29.12 -0.44
N SER A 167 -23.10 -29.97 0.60
CA SER A 167 -23.04 -29.56 2.00
C SER A 167 -21.72 -28.88 2.36
N GLU A 168 -20.66 -29.19 1.60
CA GLU A 168 -19.33 -28.60 1.74
C GLU A 168 -19.37 -27.08 1.56
N LYS A 169 -18.75 -26.39 2.53
CA LYS A 169 -18.70 -24.93 2.57
C LYS A 169 -17.35 -24.42 2.07
N ASN A 170 -16.24 -25.13 2.30
CA ASN A 170 -14.91 -24.65 1.93
C ASN A 170 -14.77 -24.50 0.41
N LYS A 171 -14.27 -23.35 -0.04
CA LYS A 171 -14.17 -23.00 -1.47
C LYS A 171 -13.18 -23.86 -2.26
N TYR A 172 -12.21 -24.48 -1.61
CA TYR A 172 -11.31 -25.45 -2.26
C TYR A 172 -11.98 -26.80 -2.48
N ARG A 173 -12.94 -27.18 -1.62
CA ARG A 173 -13.58 -28.51 -1.63
C ARG A 173 -14.96 -28.53 -2.29
N VAL A 174 -15.65 -27.39 -2.33
CA VAL A 174 -17.01 -27.29 -2.91
C VAL A 174 -17.05 -27.61 -4.40
N LEU A 175 -16.02 -27.21 -5.16
CA LEU A 175 -15.95 -27.49 -6.60
C LEU A 175 -15.68 -28.98 -6.84
N PRO A 176 -14.67 -29.62 -6.21
CA PRO A 176 -14.53 -31.08 -6.25
C PRO A 176 -15.81 -31.84 -5.87
N ALA A 177 -16.51 -31.43 -4.81
CA ALA A 177 -17.77 -32.05 -4.41
C ALA A 177 -18.89 -31.89 -5.46
N PHE A 178 -18.94 -30.73 -6.13
CA PHE A 178 -19.85 -30.49 -7.26
C PHE A 178 -19.50 -31.36 -8.47
N LEU A 179 -18.22 -31.51 -8.80
CA LEU A 179 -17.77 -32.36 -9.91
C LEU A 179 -18.05 -33.85 -9.64
N ARG A 180 -17.87 -34.32 -8.40
CA ARG A 180 -18.27 -35.69 -7.99
C ARG A 180 -19.77 -35.93 -8.15
N SER A 181 -20.59 -34.92 -7.85
CA SER A 181 -22.04 -34.99 -8.05
C SER A 181 -22.45 -35.08 -9.53
N LEU A 182 -21.53 -34.75 -10.44
CA LEU A 182 -21.67 -34.94 -11.88
C LEU A 182 -21.11 -36.28 -12.39
N GLY A 183 -20.57 -37.11 -11.49
CA GLY A 183 -19.91 -38.37 -11.85
C GLY A 183 -18.48 -38.20 -12.35
N LEU A 184 -17.85 -37.04 -12.15
CA LEU A 184 -16.45 -36.80 -12.50
C LEU A 184 -15.53 -37.09 -11.32
N GLU A 185 -14.36 -37.63 -11.60
CA GLU A 185 -13.25 -37.80 -10.65
C GLU A 185 -12.44 -36.49 -10.61
N PRO A 186 -12.62 -35.62 -9.60
CA PRO A 186 -11.94 -34.34 -9.58
C PRO A 186 -10.44 -34.52 -9.39
N ASP A 187 -9.67 -33.66 -10.05
CA ASP A 187 -8.28 -33.46 -9.68
C ASP A 187 -8.22 -32.67 -8.37
N ASP A 188 -7.92 -33.37 -7.28
CA ASP A 188 -7.74 -32.77 -5.95
C ASP A 188 -6.37 -32.08 -5.81
N SER A 189 -5.54 -32.06 -6.87
CA SER A 189 -4.29 -31.29 -6.89
C SER A 189 -4.54 -29.81 -6.75
N LEU A 190 -4.03 -29.23 -5.67
CA LEU A 190 -3.99 -27.79 -5.47
C LEU A 190 -2.98 -27.13 -6.43
N LEU A 191 -1.97 -27.89 -6.88
CA LEU A 191 -0.94 -27.48 -7.85
C LEU A 191 -1.54 -27.41 -9.25
N SER A 192 -2.17 -26.29 -9.55
CA SER A 192 -3.06 -26.18 -10.71
C SER A 192 -2.68 -25.04 -11.64
N LEU A 193 -1.92 -24.04 -11.20
CA LEU A 193 -1.47 -22.95 -12.07
C LEU A 193 -0.18 -23.33 -12.80
N VAL A 194 -0.23 -23.39 -14.13
CA VAL A 194 0.89 -23.84 -14.97
C VAL A 194 1.65 -22.63 -15.53
N LEU A 195 2.93 -22.52 -15.17
CA LEU A 195 3.88 -21.58 -15.75
C LEU A 195 4.85 -22.33 -16.67
N THR A 196 5.28 -21.70 -17.76
CA THR A 196 6.37 -22.26 -18.59
C THR A 196 7.71 -22.12 -17.89
N SER A 197 8.69 -22.94 -18.27
CA SER A 197 10.07 -22.80 -17.77
C SER A 197 10.65 -21.40 -18.04
N ALA A 198 10.36 -20.81 -19.21
CA ALA A 198 10.77 -19.47 -19.56
C ALA A 198 10.17 -18.40 -18.63
N GLU A 199 8.89 -18.54 -18.26
CA GLU A 199 8.25 -17.64 -17.30
C GLU A 199 8.90 -17.74 -15.92
N VAL A 200 9.13 -18.96 -15.42
CA VAL A 200 9.78 -19.19 -14.13
C VAL A 200 11.19 -18.60 -14.11
N GLU A 201 11.96 -18.75 -15.20
CA GLU A 201 13.30 -18.19 -15.32
C GLU A 201 13.30 -16.66 -15.40
N GLU A 202 12.37 -16.05 -16.14
CA GLU A 202 12.18 -14.60 -16.15
C GLU A 202 11.83 -14.08 -14.75
N GLY A 203 10.95 -14.77 -14.03
CA GLY A 203 10.63 -14.47 -12.63
C GLY A 203 11.87 -14.52 -11.73
N ARG A 204 12.71 -15.55 -11.89
CA ARG A 204 13.98 -15.71 -11.16
C ARG A 204 14.94 -14.56 -11.42
N ARG A 205 15.18 -14.24 -12.69
CA ARG A 205 16.05 -13.12 -13.10
C ARG A 205 15.57 -11.79 -12.51
N ARG A 206 14.26 -11.53 -12.52
CA ARG A 206 13.69 -10.34 -11.88
C ARG A 206 13.93 -10.32 -10.38
N MET A 207 13.72 -11.44 -9.69
CA MET A 207 13.93 -11.56 -8.24
C MET A 207 15.39 -11.37 -7.84
N GLN A 208 16.33 -11.89 -8.64
CA GLN A 208 17.78 -11.73 -8.43
C GLN A 208 18.28 -10.31 -8.71
N ALA A 209 17.64 -9.60 -9.65
CA ALA A 209 17.97 -8.20 -9.96
C ALA A 209 17.46 -7.21 -8.90
N LEU A 210 16.68 -7.66 -7.91
CA LEU A 210 16.19 -6.78 -6.85
C LEU A 210 17.33 -6.42 -5.87
N PRO A 211 17.40 -5.15 -5.43
CA PRO A 211 18.40 -4.73 -4.45
C PRO A 211 18.23 -5.52 -3.15
N GLY A 212 19.35 -5.81 -2.48
CA GLY A 212 19.37 -6.51 -1.19
C GLY A 212 19.06 -8.01 -1.24
N CYS A 213 18.80 -8.60 -2.40
CA CYS A 213 18.72 -10.06 -2.54
C CYS A 213 20.14 -10.65 -2.65
N VAL A 214 20.43 -11.64 -1.81
CA VAL A 214 21.73 -12.35 -1.77
C VAL A 214 21.53 -13.78 -2.25
N THR A 215 22.37 -14.20 -3.19
CA THR A 215 22.34 -15.56 -3.76
C THR A 215 22.50 -16.64 -2.68
N GLY A 216 21.71 -17.70 -2.76
CA GLY A 216 21.79 -18.86 -1.86
C GLY A 216 21.04 -18.73 -0.53
N ARG A 217 20.41 -17.58 -0.25
CA ARG A 217 19.52 -17.38 0.90
C ARG A 217 18.06 -17.66 0.53
N PRO A 218 17.24 -18.24 1.45
CA PRO A 218 15.82 -18.43 1.20
C PRO A 218 15.10 -17.10 0.98
N THR A 219 14.13 -17.10 0.07
CA THR A 219 13.35 -15.95 -0.37
C THR A 219 11.92 -15.99 0.15
N VAL A 220 11.57 -15.00 0.97
CA VAL A 220 10.23 -14.79 1.50
C VAL A 220 9.55 -13.65 0.76
N GLY A 221 8.49 -13.97 0.02
CA GLY A 221 7.62 -12.98 -0.60
C GLY A 221 6.53 -12.54 0.37
N VAL A 222 6.37 -11.23 0.59
CA VAL A 222 5.34 -10.66 1.48
C VAL A 222 4.40 -9.78 0.67
N PHE A 223 3.17 -10.23 0.44
CA PHE A 223 2.14 -9.41 -0.20
C PHE A 223 1.33 -8.64 0.85
N VAL A 224 1.46 -7.31 0.84
CA VAL A 224 0.90 -6.41 1.86
C VAL A 224 -0.55 -5.99 1.59
N GLY A 225 -1.12 -6.47 0.48
CA GLY A 225 -2.47 -6.11 0.06
C GLY A 225 -3.56 -6.92 0.75
N GLY A 226 -4.79 -6.43 0.59
CA GLY A 226 -5.97 -7.05 1.17
C GLY A 226 -7.19 -6.20 0.87
N ARG A 227 -8.38 -6.80 0.88
CA ARG A 227 -9.58 -6.05 0.50
C ARG A 227 -9.85 -4.94 1.52
N LYS A 228 -9.87 -3.68 1.06
CA LYS A 228 -10.12 -2.49 1.92
C LYS A 228 -11.50 -2.53 2.57
N VAL A 229 -12.49 -3.00 1.83
CA VAL A 229 -13.85 -3.24 2.33
C VAL A 229 -13.82 -4.51 3.18
N TRP A 230 -14.49 -4.52 4.34
CA TRP A 230 -14.61 -5.65 5.27
C TRP A 230 -13.46 -5.85 6.28
N GLY A 231 -12.53 -4.89 6.43
CA GLY A 231 -11.52 -4.97 7.51
C GLY A 231 -10.58 -6.18 7.40
N LYS A 232 -10.38 -6.72 6.18
CA LYS A 232 -9.49 -7.88 5.94
C LYS A 232 -8.01 -7.53 5.86
N ARG A 233 -7.69 -6.22 5.78
CA ARG A 233 -6.31 -5.75 5.69
C ARG A 233 -5.62 -5.88 7.04
N TRP A 234 -4.49 -6.57 7.05
CA TRP A 234 -3.59 -6.51 8.18
C TRP A 234 -2.90 -5.13 8.23
N PRO A 235 -2.55 -4.61 9.41
CA PRO A 235 -2.08 -3.23 9.56
C PRO A 235 -0.72 -3.04 8.91
N LEU A 236 -0.51 -1.91 8.23
CA LEU A 236 0.78 -1.60 7.60
C LEU A 236 1.94 -1.63 8.61
N LYS A 237 1.69 -1.15 9.84
CA LYS A 237 2.66 -1.22 10.95
C LYS A 237 3.06 -2.67 11.24
N SER A 238 2.10 -3.60 11.31
CA SER A 238 2.37 -5.02 11.57
C SER A 238 3.14 -5.67 10.42
N PHE A 239 2.83 -5.32 9.16
CA PHE A 239 3.64 -5.75 8.03
C PHE A 239 5.09 -5.26 8.13
N CYS A 240 5.32 -4.00 8.51
CA CYS A 240 6.68 -3.49 8.66
C CYS A 240 7.46 -4.22 9.76
N LYS A 241 6.81 -4.49 10.91
CA LYS A 241 7.39 -5.30 11.99
C LYS A 241 7.81 -6.68 11.49
N LEU A 242 6.90 -7.36 10.77
CA LEU A 242 7.15 -8.68 10.20
C LEU A 242 8.31 -8.67 9.19
N ILE A 243 8.27 -7.74 8.23
CA ILE A 243 9.28 -7.64 7.17
C ILE A 243 10.66 -7.37 7.78
N ALA A 244 10.75 -6.45 8.74
CA ALA A 244 12.00 -6.17 9.44
C ALA A 244 12.51 -7.38 10.24
N ALA A 245 11.61 -8.10 10.93
CA ALA A 245 11.95 -9.30 11.69
C ALA A 245 12.41 -10.45 10.78
N LEU A 246 11.77 -10.66 9.63
CA LEU A 246 12.22 -11.66 8.63
C LEU A 246 13.58 -11.30 8.05
N ARG A 247 13.81 -10.00 7.80
CA ARG A 247 15.08 -9.53 7.23
C ARG A 247 16.25 -9.74 8.19
N SER A 248 16.05 -9.60 9.51
CA SER A 248 17.12 -9.83 10.50
C SER A 248 17.59 -11.29 10.53
N GLN A 249 16.76 -12.25 10.10
CA GLN A 249 17.10 -13.67 10.01
C GLN A 249 17.99 -14.03 8.82
N SER A 250 18.66 -13.05 8.19
CA SER A 250 19.42 -13.26 6.96
C SER A 250 18.58 -13.93 5.85
N LEU A 251 17.33 -13.51 5.68
CA LEU A 251 16.47 -13.94 4.57
C LEU A 251 16.43 -12.90 3.46
N ASN A 252 16.21 -13.35 2.23
CA ASN A 252 15.79 -12.47 1.14
C ASN A 252 14.31 -12.16 1.37
N VAL A 253 13.95 -10.89 1.56
CA VAL A 253 12.55 -10.50 1.81
C VAL A 253 12.11 -9.57 0.70
N VAL A 254 11.10 -9.99 -0.08
CA VAL A 254 10.56 -9.20 -1.19
C VAL A 254 9.14 -8.75 -0.86
N THR A 255 8.92 -7.44 -0.84
CA THR A 255 7.61 -6.86 -0.50
C THR A 255 6.82 -6.61 -1.78
N PHE A 256 5.70 -7.30 -1.95
CA PHE A 256 4.81 -7.14 -3.10
C PHE A 256 3.60 -6.26 -2.76
N ILE A 257 3.26 -5.35 -3.67
CA ILE A 257 2.17 -4.39 -3.52
C ILE A 257 1.16 -4.55 -4.67
N GLY A 258 -0.13 -4.48 -4.34
CA GLY A 258 -1.22 -4.51 -5.32
C GLY A 258 -1.62 -3.11 -5.83
N PRO A 259 -2.48 -3.04 -6.87
CA PRO A 259 -2.90 -1.76 -7.46
C PRO A 259 -3.68 -0.86 -6.48
N GLU A 260 -4.40 -1.47 -5.53
CA GLU A 260 -5.18 -0.76 -4.50
C GLU A 260 -4.31 -0.27 -3.32
N GLU A 261 -3.02 -0.62 -3.34
CA GLU A 261 -2.04 -0.34 -2.30
C GLU A 261 -0.93 0.61 -2.79
N ARG A 262 -1.08 1.19 -4.00
CA ARG A 262 -0.11 2.14 -4.55
C ARG A 262 0.16 3.33 -3.62
N ASP A 263 -0.86 3.81 -2.91
CA ASP A 263 -0.73 4.91 -1.94
C ASP A 263 0.08 4.53 -0.69
N SER A 264 0.22 3.23 -0.39
CA SER A 264 1.01 2.74 0.75
C SER A 264 2.50 2.52 0.42
N VAL A 265 2.91 2.65 -0.84
CA VAL A 265 4.32 2.52 -1.25
C VAL A 265 5.20 3.51 -0.47
N GLY A 266 4.75 4.76 -0.35
CA GLY A 266 5.46 5.80 0.41
C GLY A 266 5.69 5.38 1.86
N TYR A 267 4.66 4.85 2.52
CA TYR A 267 4.76 4.34 3.90
C TYR A 267 5.79 3.22 4.05
N PHE A 268 5.82 2.26 3.13
CA PHE A 268 6.78 1.15 3.21
C PHE A 268 8.22 1.60 2.93
N ARG A 269 8.47 2.44 1.91
CA ARG A 269 9.81 3.01 1.66
C ARG A 269 10.33 3.79 2.85
N ASP A 270 9.41 4.50 3.49
CA ASP A 270 9.69 5.36 4.64
C ASP A 270 10.03 4.58 5.91
N ALA A 271 9.50 3.37 6.05
CA ALA A 271 9.48 2.63 7.30
C ALA A 271 10.35 1.36 7.25
N LEU A 272 10.62 0.83 6.07
CA LEU A 272 11.56 -0.27 5.84
C LEU A 272 12.97 0.28 5.56
N VAL A 273 13.99 -0.54 5.80
CA VAL A 273 15.37 -0.23 5.40
C VAL A 273 15.46 -0.23 3.86
N CYS A 274 16.31 0.62 3.30
CA CYS A 274 16.38 0.90 1.87
C CYS A 274 16.72 -0.31 0.98
N ASP A 275 17.31 -1.35 1.58
CA ASP A 275 17.67 -2.59 0.88
C ASP A 275 16.53 -3.61 0.77
N ILE A 276 15.33 -3.32 1.30
CA ILE A 276 14.18 -4.22 1.15
C ILE A 276 13.41 -3.86 -0.13
N PRO A 277 13.40 -4.73 -1.15
CA PRO A 277 12.76 -4.42 -2.42
C PRO A 277 11.24 -4.37 -2.27
N ILE A 278 10.66 -3.29 -2.78
CA ILE A 278 9.21 -3.07 -2.87
C ILE A 278 8.80 -3.13 -4.34
N VAL A 279 8.06 -4.19 -4.70
CA VAL A 279 7.71 -4.53 -6.08
C VAL A 279 6.22 -4.31 -6.33
N PHE A 280 5.93 -3.59 -7.41
CA PHE A 280 4.60 -3.54 -8.01
C PHE A 280 4.68 -4.14 -9.42
N GLU A 281 4.12 -5.32 -9.61
CA GLU A 281 4.08 -6.01 -10.90
C GLU A 281 2.64 -6.01 -11.44
N PRO A 282 2.33 -5.24 -12.50
CA PRO A 282 0.98 -5.15 -13.05
C PRO A 282 0.58 -6.39 -13.87
N SER A 283 1.54 -7.13 -14.42
CA SER A 283 1.25 -8.37 -15.16
C SER A 283 1.05 -9.52 -14.19
N ILE A 284 -0.16 -10.08 -14.17
CA ILE A 284 -0.50 -11.17 -13.26
C ILE A 284 0.36 -12.43 -13.46
N ARG A 285 0.84 -12.68 -14.68
CA ARG A 285 1.71 -13.83 -14.98
C ARG A 285 3.15 -13.58 -14.56
N ASN A 286 3.67 -12.37 -14.77
CA ASN A 286 5.00 -12.01 -14.25
C ASN A 286 5.00 -12.04 -12.72
N PHE A 287 3.92 -11.56 -12.10
CA PHE A 287 3.75 -11.67 -10.65
C PHE A 287 3.73 -13.13 -10.19
N ALA A 288 2.95 -14.00 -10.85
CA ALA A 288 2.95 -15.44 -10.57
C ALA A 288 4.35 -16.07 -10.72
N ALA A 289 5.11 -15.68 -11.75
CA ALA A 289 6.47 -16.14 -11.98
C ALA A 289 7.46 -15.65 -10.92
N MET A 290 7.31 -14.43 -10.39
CA MET A 290 8.11 -13.97 -9.25
C MET A 290 7.75 -14.75 -7.98
N VAL A 291 6.45 -14.98 -7.75
CA VAL A 291 5.95 -15.76 -6.60
C VAL A 291 6.43 -17.21 -6.66
N SER A 292 6.50 -17.83 -7.84
CA SER A 292 6.98 -19.21 -7.99
C SER A 292 8.45 -19.41 -7.65
N ASN A 293 9.21 -18.32 -7.47
CA ASN A 293 10.61 -18.34 -7.04
C ASN A 293 10.78 -17.96 -5.55
N CYS A 294 9.70 -17.93 -4.78
CA CYS A 294 9.75 -17.76 -3.32
C CYS A 294 9.77 -19.12 -2.62
N ASP A 295 10.56 -19.26 -1.56
CA ASP A 295 10.53 -20.44 -0.67
C ASP A 295 9.34 -20.38 0.30
N LEU A 296 8.92 -19.17 0.65
CA LEU A 296 7.73 -18.91 1.46
C LEU A 296 6.99 -17.68 0.95
N PHE A 297 5.66 -17.72 0.96
CA PHE A 297 4.82 -16.58 0.64
C PHE A 297 3.90 -16.19 1.81
N VAL A 298 3.89 -14.92 2.18
CA VAL A 298 3.09 -14.39 3.30
C VAL A 298 2.08 -13.38 2.77
N THR A 299 0.80 -13.58 3.05
CA THR A 299 -0.27 -12.71 2.54
C THR A 299 -1.54 -12.79 3.38
N CYS A 300 -2.37 -11.76 3.33
CA CYS A 300 -3.74 -11.82 3.85
C CYS A 300 -4.67 -12.68 2.96
N ASP A 301 -5.86 -13.00 3.47
CA ASP A 301 -7.01 -13.58 2.75
C ASP A 301 -7.38 -12.73 1.50
N SER A 302 -6.72 -13.06 0.38
CA SER A 302 -6.75 -12.30 -0.87
C SER A 302 -6.38 -13.20 -2.06
N GLY A 303 -6.55 -12.69 -3.28
CA GLY A 303 -6.25 -13.44 -4.51
C GLY A 303 -4.83 -14.03 -4.58
N PRO A 304 -3.77 -13.27 -4.23
CA PRO A 304 -2.40 -13.78 -4.19
C PRO A 304 -2.17 -15.01 -3.27
N MET A 305 -2.97 -15.17 -2.21
CA MET A 305 -2.92 -16.37 -1.36
C MET A 305 -3.24 -17.63 -2.18
N HIS A 306 -4.35 -17.59 -2.91
CA HIS A 306 -4.77 -18.70 -3.77
C HIS A 306 -3.77 -18.95 -4.89
N MET A 307 -3.13 -17.90 -5.40
CA MET A 307 -2.07 -18.01 -6.42
C MET A 307 -0.84 -18.75 -5.89
N ALA A 308 -0.30 -18.34 -4.75
CA ALA A 308 0.85 -19.00 -4.14
C ALA A 308 0.55 -20.48 -3.85
N CYS A 309 -0.63 -20.77 -3.27
CA CYS A 309 -1.09 -22.14 -3.05
C CYS A 309 -1.18 -22.94 -4.37
N SER A 310 -1.68 -22.31 -5.45
CA SER A 310 -1.82 -22.97 -6.76
C SER A 310 -0.50 -23.24 -7.49
N LEU A 311 0.55 -22.53 -7.11
CA LEU A 311 1.92 -22.71 -7.59
C LEU A 311 2.72 -23.68 -6.71
N GLY A 312 2.15 -24.18 -5.61
CA GLY A 312 2.83 -25.05 -4.67
C GLY A 312 3.79 -24.34 -3.72
N ILE A 313 3.69 -23.03 -3.61
CA ILE A 313 4.52 -22.24 -2.72
C ILE A 313 3.93 -22.32 -1.32
N ARG A 314 4.77 -22.72 -0.35
CA ARG A 314 4.39 -22.72 1.07
C ARG A 314 3.89 -21.34 1.45
N THR A 315 2.67 -21.29 1.98
CA THR A 315 1.99 -20.01 2.21
C THR A 315 1.62 -19.83 3.68
N VAL A 316 2.02 -18.72 4.29
CA VAL A 316 1.46 -18.26 5.57
C VAL A 316 0.32 -17.30 5.29
N ALA A 317 -0.90 -17.73 5.57
CA ALA A 317 -2.13 -17.01 5.28
C ALA A 317 -2.67 -16.30 6.53
N ILE A 318 -2.69 -14.97 6.51
CA ILE A 318 -3.14 -14.13 7.61
C ILE A 318 -4.64 -13.86 7.49
N PHE A 319 -5.42 -14.32 8.47
CA PHE A 319 -6.86 -14.07 8.55
C PHE A 319 -7.17 -13.07 9.66
N GLN A 320 -8.02 -12.08 9.37
CA GLN A 320 -8.54 -11.11 10.36
C GLN A 320 -9.96 -11.45 10.82
N HIS A 321 -10.59 -12.44 10.19
CA HIS A 321 -11.95 -12.89 10.47
C HIS A 321 -11.96 -14.42 10.52
N PRO A 322 -12.89 -15.04 11.27
CA PRO A 322 -13.02 -16.49 11.35
C PRO A 322 -13.67 -17.10 10.09
N ASN A 323 -13.38 -16.57 8.91
CA ASN A 323 -13.90 -17.06 7.62
C ASN A 323 -12.96 -18.07 6.95
N PHE A 324 -11.94 -18.55 7.66
CA PHE A 324 -10.99 -19.54 7.18
C PHE A 324 -11.64 -20.91 6.92
N ASP A 325 -12.74 -21.26 7.58
CA ASP A 325 -13.49 -22.47 7.22
C ASP A 325 -14.05 -22.40 5.79
N HIS A 326 -14.35 -21.18 5.30
CA HIS A 326 -14.91 -20.96 3.97
C HIS A 326 -13.84 -20.71 2.91
N TRP A 327 -12.80 -19.92 3.22
CA TRP A 327 -11.80 -19.45 2.25
C TRP A 327 -10.37 -19.95 2.53
N GLY A 328 -10.17 -20.65 3.64
CA GLY A 328 -8.89 -21.14 4.08
C GLY A 328 -8.37 -22.25 3.14
N PRO A 329 -7.11 -22.15 2.68
CA PRO A 329 -6.44 -23.26 2.01
C PRO A 329 -6.28 -24.48 2.94
N PRO A 330 -6.13 -25.69 2.38
CA PRO A 330 -5.75 -26.87 3.14
C PRO A 330 -4.40 -26.70 3.84
N SER A 331 -4.24 -27.31 5.01
CA SER A 331 -3.02 -27.24 5.82
C SER A 331 -1.78 -27.82 5.15
N SER A 332 -1.96 -28.67 4.12
CA SER A 332 -0.86 -29.26 3.36
C SER A 332 -0.08 -28.26 2.51
N VAL A 333 -0.69 -27.12 2.12
CA VAL A 333 -0.05 -26.10 1.26
C VAL A 333 0.13 -24.76 1.96
N ALA A 334 -0.65 -24.53 3.02
CA ALA A 334 -0.66 -23.24 3.68
C ALA A 334 -0.99 -23.34 5.16
N ARG A 335 -0.27 -22.56 5.95
CA ARG A 335 -0.52 -22.37 7.36
C ARG A 335 -1.39 -21.15 7.58
N ILE A 336 -2.55 -21.36 8.17
CA ILE A 336 -3.48 -20.29 8.53
C ILE A 336 -3.09 -19.72 9.90
N VAL A 337 -2.94 -18.40 9.98
CA VAL A 337 -2.69 -17.69 11.24
C VAL A 337 -3.87 -16.77 11.52
N TYR A 338 -4.57 -17.05 12.62
CA TYR A 338 -5.73 -16.31 13.10
C TYR A 338 -5.66 -16.20 14.62
N GLU A 339 -5.82 -14.99 15.14
CA GLU A 339 -5.94 -14.72 16.57
C GLU A 339 -7.22 -13.88 16.79
N PRO A 340 -8.04 -14.18 17.80
CA PRO A 340 -9.22 -13.38 18.13
C PRO A 340 -8.86 -11.90 18.33
N GLY A 341 -9.56 -11.01 17.61
CA GLY A 341 -9.28 -9.58 17.61
C GLY A 341 -8.32 -9.19 16.48
N ARG A 342 -7.01 -9.30 16.70
CA ARG A 342 -6.00 -8.90 15.71
C ARG A 342 -4.75 -9.77 15.79
N THR A 343 -4.45 -10.46 14.69
CA THR A 343 -3.24 -11.27 14.54
C THR A 343 -1.98 -10.48 14.85
N SER A 344 -1.20 -10.95 15.81
CA SER A 344 0.09 -10.41 16.22
C SER A 344 1.15 -10.57 15.13
N SER A 345 2.09 -9.63 15.06
CA SER A 345 3.25 -9.75 14.16
C SER A 345 4.18 -10.86 14.59
N GLU A 346 4.30 -11.09 15.90
CA GLU A 346 5.12 -12.13 16.51
C GLU A 346 4.59 -13.54 16.15
N GLY A 347 3.28 -13.75 16.21
CA GLY A 347 2.66 -15.02 15.85
C GLY A 347 2.84 -15.38 14.37
N VAL A 348 2.66 -14.40 13.48
CA VAL A 348 2.93 -14.59 12.03
C VAL A 348 4.41 -14.86 11.77
N PHE A 349 5.30 -14.11 12.43
CA PHE A 349 6.75 -14.30 12.29
C PHE A 349 7.19 -15.70 12.71
N ARG A 350 6.71 -16.18 13.87
CA ARG A 350 6.98 -17.55 14.33
C ARG A 350 6.48 -18.59 13.32
N ALA A 351 5.25 -18.43 12.82
CA ALA A 351 4.71 -19.32 11.80
C ALA A 351 5.56 -19.34 10.52
N CYS A 352 6.14 -18.21 10.12
CA CYS A 352 7.05 -18.16 8.96
C CYS A 352 8.32 -18.98 9.18
N LEU A 353 8.94 -18.87 10.36
CA LEU A 353 10.16 -19.62 10.67
C LEU A 353 9.92 -21.12 10.77
N GLU A 354 8.77 -21.53 11.35
CA GLU A 354 8.37 -22.92 11.39
C GLU A 354 8.10 -23.48 9.99
N GLU A 355 7.44 -22.73 9.10
CA GLU A 355 7.24 -23.20 7.71
C GLU A 355 8.54 -23.28 6.90
N LEU A 356 9.47 -22.33 7.13
CA LEU A 356 10.79 -22.35 6.48
C LEU A 356 11.64 -23.54 6.96
N SER A 357 11.55 -23.92 8.23
CA SER A 357 12.29 -25.07 8.77
C SER A 357 11.74 -26.41 8.28
N LEU A 358 10.44 -26.50 8.01
CA LEU A 358 9.79 -27.67 7.40
C LEU A 358 10.07 -27.83 5.89
N GLY A 359 10.53 -26.76 5.23
CA GLY A 359 10.72 -26.68 3.77
C GLY A 359 12.13 -26.98 3.25
N LEU A 360 13.13 -27.19 4.11
CA LEU A 360 14.49 -27.56 3.69
C LEU A 360 14.56 -29.07 3.39
N PRO A 361 14.87 -29.52 2.15
CA PRO A 361 14.92 -30.94 1.83
C PRO A 361 15.97 -31.68 2.67
N ARG A 362 15.58 -32.80 3.28
CA ARG A 362 16.47 -33.91 3.64
C ARG A 362 16.53 -34.88 2.46
N GLY A 363 17.71 -35.03 1.85
CA GLY A 363 18.07 -36.07 0.87
C GLY A 363 17.84 -35.69 -0.60
N GLY A 364 18.77 -35.87 -1.54
CA GLY A 364 20.10 -36.44 -1.45
C GLY A 364 20.96 -36.05 -2.65
N ASP A 365 22.22 -35.73 -2.37
CA ASP A 365 23.34 -36.08 -3.23
C ASP A 365 24.51 -36.44 -2.30
N VAL A 366 25.21 -37.52 -2.65
CA VAL A 366 26.27 -38.12 -1.83
C VAL A 366 27.52 -37.27 -1.96
N GLY A 367 28.01 -36.74 -0.83
CA GLY A 367 29.38 -36.24 -0.73
C GLY A 367 29.56 -34.72 -0.82
N ASN A 368 29.02 -33.96 0.13
CA ASN A 368 29.81 -32.89 0.78
C ASN A 368 29.14 -32.51 2.11
N THR A 369 29.77 -32.89 3.21
CA THR A 369 29.31 -32.55 4.57
C THR A 369 29.61 -31.08 4.86
N ASP A 370 28.73 -30.19 4.42
CA ASP A 370 28.59 -28.88 5.03
C ASP A 370 27.26 -28.83 5.77
N ARG A 371 27.32 -29.13 7.07
CA ARG A 371 26.22 -28.93 8.02
C ARG A 371 25.88 -27.43 8.03
N ARG A 372 24.95 -26.99 7.18
CA ARG A 372 24.36 -25.65 7.33
C ARG A 372 23.66 -25.61 8.69
N GLN A 373 24.27 -24.86 9.62
CA GLN A 373 23.75 -24.63 10.96
C GLN A 373 22.31 -24.09 10.88
N PRO A 374 21.41 -24.44 11.82
CA PRO A 374 20.12 -23.78 11.92
C PRO A 374 20.35 -22.26 11.97
N LEU A 375 19.63 -21.53 11.11
CA LEU A 375 19.67 -20.06 11.07
C LEU A 375 19.52 -19.55 12.51
N PRO A 376 20.44 -18.71 13.01
CA PRO A 376 20.35 -18.19 14.36
C PRO A 376 19.07 -17.36 14.45
N LEU A 377 18.08 -17.90 15.17
CA LEU A 377 16.84 -17.21 15.55
C LEU A 377 17.24 -15.93 16.27
N VAL A 378 17.20 -14.80 15.56
CA VAL A 378 17.50 -13.50 16.16
C VAL A 378 16.57 -13.25 17.34
N SER A 379 17.16 -12.79 18.44
CA SER A 379 16.51 -12.55 19.71
C SER A 379 15.37 -11.50 19.61
N LEU A 380 14.30 -11.72 20.38
CA LEU A 380 13.15 -10.81 20.53
C LEU A 380 13.52 -9.32 20.75
N PRO A 381 14.62 -8.97 21.46
CA PRO A 381 15.10 -7.60 21.58
C PRO A 381 15.40 -6.87 20.26
N GLU A 382 15.93 -7.55 19.23
CA GLU A 382 16.25 -6.89 17.95
C GLU A 382 15.00 -6.58 17.14
N VAL A 383 13.99 -7.46 17.21
CA VAL A 383 12.66 -7.22 16.63
C VAL A 383 11.99 -6.03 17.32
N ILE A 384 12.07 -5.97 18.66
CA ILE A 384 11.59 -4.82 19.45
C ILE A 384 12.33 -3.54 19.06
N ASN A 385 13.65 -3.59 18.81
CA ASN A 385 14.43 -2.43 18.38
C ASN A 385 14.04 -1.97 16.97
N ALA A 386 13.80 -2.89 16.02
CA ALA A 386 13.28 -2.56 14.70
C ALA A 386 11.88 -1.92 14.78
N VAL A 387 11.00 -2.45 15.64
CA VAL A 387 9.68 -1.88 15.93
C VAL A 387 9.79 -0.48 16.53
N ARG A 388 10.68 -0.27 17.51
CA ARG A 388 10.91 1.03 18.14
C ARG A 388 11.44 2.05 17.15
N ARG A 389 12.34 1.66 16.23
CA ARG A 389 12.81 2.51 15.13
C ARG A 389 11.65 2.95 14.23
N LEU A 390 10.74 2.03 13.91
CA LEU A 390 9.53 2.32 13.13
C LEU A 390 8.61 3.32 13.85
N GLU A 391 8.37 3.11 15.15
CA GLU A 391 7.53 3.97 15.98
C GLU A 391 8.10 5.38 16.13
N LYS A 392 9.41 5.50 16.40
CA LYS A 392 10.14 6.77 16.39
C LYS A 392 9.99 7.48 15.04
N SER A 393 10.10 6.75 13.93
CA SER A 393 9.98 7.33 12.57
C SER A 393 8.58 7.92 12.29
N ILE A 394 7.52 7.31 12.82
CA ILE A 394 6.13 7.75 12.62
C ILE A 394 5.81 8.93 13.53
N ALA A 395 6.23 8.89 14.80
CA ALA A 395 6.08 10.00 15.73
C ALA A 395 6.81 11.25 15.22
N LEU A 396 8.03 11.09 14.72
CA LEU A 396 8.81 12.16 14.10
C LEU A 396 8.10 12.75 12.87
N ARG A 397 7.46 11.93 12.03
CA ARG A 397 6.69 12.41 10.87
C ARG A 397 5.48 13.24 11.28
N ARG A 398 4.77 12.85 12.35
CA ARG A 398 3.65 13.65 12.89
C ARG A 398 4.15 14.99 13.42
N ALA A 399 5.25 14.99 14.16
CA ALA A 399 5.88 16.22 14.67
C ALA A 399 6.38 17.13 13.54
N LEU A 400 7.00 16.57 12.49
CA LEU A 400 7.40 17.30 11.29
C LEU A 400 6.19 17.86 10.54
N PHE A 401 5.13 17.08 10.36
CA PHE A 401 3.91 17.56 9.70
C PHE A 401 3.27 18.70 10.49
N LEU A 402 3.16 18.55 11.81
CA LEU A 402 2.66 19.60 12.71
C LEU A 402 3.53 20.85 12.65
N SER A 403 4.86 20.73 12.64
CA SER A 403 5.75 21.89 12.54
C SER A 403 5.61 22.63 11.21
N HIS A 404 5.48 21.92 10.08
CA HIS A 404 5.28 22.54 8.77
C HIS A 404 3.92 23.23 8.66
N CYS A 405 2.85 22.57 9.11
CA CYS A 405 1.51 23.18 9.13
C CYS A 405 1.47 24.40 10.02
N ALA A 406 2.05 24.32 11.22
CA ALA A 406 2.05 25.44 12.15
C ALA A 406 2.92 26.60 11.63
N GLN A 407 4.05 26.36 10.97
CA GLN A 407 4.82 27.41 10.28
C GLN A 407 4.03 28.08 9.14
N ALA A 408 3.27 27.31 8.36
CA ALA A 408 2.45 27.83 7.26
C ALA A 408 1.26 28.67 7.76
N VAL A 409 0.76 28.38 8.96
CA VAL A 409 -0.37 29.10 9.58
C VAL A 409 0.10 30.30 10.42
N PHE A 410 1.34 30.27 10.94
CA PHE A 410 1.88 31.30 11.83
C PHE A 410 1.84 32.71 11.21
N LEU A 411 2.41 32.90 10.02
CA LEU A 411 2.43 34.21 9.37
C LEU A 411 1.01 34.72 9.02
N PRO A 412 0.11 33.92 8.41
CA PRO A 412 -1.29 34.30 8.25
C PRO A 412 -1.99 34.66 9.57
N SER A 413 -1.71 33.94 10.66
CA SER A 413 -2.32 34.22 11.96
C SER A 413 -1.84 35.54 12.58
N LEU A 414 -0.57 35.93 12.36
CA LEU A 414 -0.06 37.24 12.76
C LEU A 414 -0.71 38.36 11.94
N LEU A 415 -0.84 38.18 10.63
CA LEU A 415 -1.51 39.15 9.74
C LEU A 415 -2.99 39.33 10.10
N ILE A 416 -3.70 38.23 10.39
CA ILE A 416 -5.08 38.28 10.88
C ILE A 416 -5.14 38.99 12.23
N TYR A 417 -4.23 38.69 13.16
CA TYR A 417 -4.22 39.32 14.47
C TYR A 417 -4.04 40.84 14.35
N ALA A 418 -3.01 41.29 13.63
CA ALA A 418 -2.76 42.71 13.42
C ALA A 418 -3.87 43.43 12.63
N TRP A 419 -4.66 42.68 11.86
CA TRP A 419 -5.86 43.21 11.20
C TRP A 419 -6.99 43.53 12.18
N PHE A 420 -7.15 42.73 13.24
CA PHE A 420 -8.28 42.83 14.17
C PHE A 420 -7.96 43.50 15.50
N PHE A 421 -6.69 43.47 15.91
CA PHE A 421 -6.25 43.97 17.20
C PHE A 421 -5.19 45.05 16.98
N PRO A 422 -5.30 46.21 17.67
CA PRO A 422 -4.21 47.18 17.68
C PRO A 422 -2.95 46.53 18.30
N PRO A 423 -1.75 46.94 17.86
CA PRO A 423 -0.52 46.51 18.49
C PRO A 423 -0.61 46.81 19.99
N PHE A 424 -0.14 45.87 20.79
CA PHE A 424 -0.02 46.09 22.22
C PHE A 424 1.14 47.07 22.41
N ASP A 425 0.84 48.33 22.74
CA ASP A 425 1.86 49.33 23.11
C ASP A 425 2.45 48.96 24.48
N ILE A 426 3.38 48.01 24.48
CA ILE A 426 4.11 47.57 25.67
C ILE A 426 5.21 48.59 26.02
N PHE A 427 5.74 49.30 25.01
CA PHE A 427 6.82 50.26 25.16
C PHE A 427 6.26 51.69 25.02
N PRO A 428 6.48 52.58 26.02
CA PRO A 428 6.06 53.97 25.92
C PRO A 428 6.85 54.72 24.84
N GLU A 429 6.16 55.60 24.11
CA GLU A 429 6.77 56.47 23.09
C GLU A 429 7.90 57.35 23.67
N GLY A 430 8.98 57.51 22.91
CA GLY A 430 10.16 58.30 23.26
C GLY A 430 11.09 57.65 24.28
N THR A 431 10.97 56.34 24.52
CA THR A 431 11.84 55.62 25.45
C THR A 431 12.93 54.83 24.72
N TRP A 432 14.07 54.61 25.38
CA TRP A 432 15.13 53.72 24.87
C TRP A 432 14.62 52.29 24.59
N ALA A 433 13.52 51.88 25.22
CA ALA A 433 12.92 50.56 25.05
C ALA A 433 12.17 50.43 23.72
N GLU A 434 11.57 51.53 23.22
CA GLU A 434 11.01 51.63 21.88
C GLU A 434 12.11 51.57 20.83
N GLU A 435 13.15 52.41 20.95
CA GLU A 435 14.31 52.38 20.04
C GLU A 435 14.98 50.99 20.00
N PHE A 436 15.03 50.30 21.13
CA PHE A 436 15.53 48.93 21.21
C PHE A 436 14.58 47.92 20.53
N ALA A 437 13.26 48.09 20.68
CA ALA A 437 12.27 47.25 20.03
C ALA A 437 12.32 47.38 18.51
N ASP A 438 12.46 48.60 17.99
CA ASP A 438 12.60 48.93 16.55
C ASP A 438 13.82 48.23 15.93
N VAL A 439 14.95 48.24 16.65
CA VAL A 439 16.15 47.52 16.22
C VAL A 439 15.92 46.00 16.23
N VAL A 440 15.17 45.49 17.21
CA VAL A 440 14.89 44.05 17.36
C VAL A 440 13.93 43.53 16.29
N GLU A 441 12.87 44.27 15.97
CA GLU A 441 11.83 43.82 15.03
C GLU A 441 12.33 43.63 13.60
N VAL A 442 13.27 44.46 13.13
CA VAL A 442 13.88 44.32 11.81
C VAL A 442 15.19 43.53 11.88
N GLY A 443 16.02 43.82 12.88
CA GLY A 443 17.37 43.24 12.99
C GLY A 443 17.36 41.74 13.24
N ILE A 444 16.50 41.25 14.14
CA ILE A 444 16.49 39.83 14.53
C ILE A 444 15.95 38.91 13.42
N PRO A 445 14.85 39.23 12.71
CA PRO A 445 14.39 38.41 11.58
C PRO A 445 15.36 38.41 10.41
N LEU A 446 16.01 39.54 10.11
CA LEU A 446 17.04 39.61 9.07
C LEU A 446 18.24 38.73 9.43
N LEU A 447 18.72 38.81 10.67
CA LEU A 447 19.78 37.93 11.16
C LEU A 447 19.39 36.45 11.05
N GLY A 448 18.16 36.10 11.43
CA GLY A 448 17.61 34.76 11.26
C GLY A 448 17.53 34.31 9.79
N GLY A 449 17.09 35.20 8.90
CA GLY A 449 17.03 34.96 7.46
C GLY A 449 18.41 34.72 6.84
N LEU A 450 19.40 35.55 7.21
CA LEU A 450 20.79 35.40 6.78
C LEU A 450 21.41 34.09 7.29
N LEU A 451 21.20 33.76 8.58
CA LEU A 451 21.65 32.48 9.15
C LEU A 451 21.03 31.29 8.41
N ARG A 452 19.75 31.40 8.03
CA ARG A 452 19.06 30.35 7.27
C ARG A 452 19.62 30.18 5.87
N VAL A 453 19.85 31.27 5.14
CA VAL A 453 20.51 31.25 3.82
C VAL A 453 21.89 30.61 3.93
N TRP A 454 22.68 31.03 4.94
CA TRP A 454 24.01 30.49 5.19
C TRP A 454 23.97 28.98 5.48
N ALA A 455 23.05 28.52 6.32
CA ALA A 455 22.89 27.10 6.66
C ALA A 455 22.42 26.26 5.47
N VAL A 456 21.42 26.71 4.72
CA VAL A 456 20.91 25.97 3.55
C VAL A 456 21.96 25.85 2.45
N SER A 457 22.83 26.86 2.26
CA SER A 457 23.90 26.80 1.26
C SER A 457 24.86 25.62 1.46
N HIS A 458 25.08 25.20 2.72
CA HIS A 458 25.95 24.06 3.09
C HIS A 458 25.22 22.72 3.14
N ARG A 459 23.88 22.72 3.15
CA ARG A 459 23.05 21.51 3.29
C ARG A 459 22.78 20.78 1.96
N GLY A 460 23.08 21.40 0.81
CA GLY A 460 22.79 20.86 -0.52
C GLY A 460 21.29 20.86 -0.87
N LYS A 461 20.92 20.34 -2.06
CA LYS A 461 19.51 20.29 -2.52
C LYS A 461 18.66 19.54 -1.48
N ARG A 462 17.51 20.13 -1.08
CA ARG A 462 16.50 19.50 -0.21
C ARG A 462 16.31 18.02 -0.60
N PRO A 463 16.68 17.05 0.25
CA PRO A 463 16.27 15.69 0.01
C PRO A 463 14.77 15.67 0.24
N ARG A 464 13.99 15.61 -0.86
CA ARG A 464 12.59 15.20 -0.79
C ARG A 464 12.58 13.78 -0.25
N LEU A 465 12.41 13.61 1.06
CA LEU A 465 12.19 12.33 1.74
C LEU A 465 13.03 11.16 1.16
N ASN A 466 14.33 11.36 0.94
CA ASN A 466 15.24 10.27 0.63
C ASN A 466 16.44 10.43 1.58
N ARG A 467 16.42 9.66 2.66
CA ARG A 467 17.40 9.70 3.76
C ARG A 467 18.78 9.13 3.38
N ASP A 468 18.93 8.67 2.13
CA ASP A 468 20.10 7.94 1.64
C ASP A 468 21.19 8.82 1.02
N ASN A 469 20.93 10.08 0.69
CA ASN A 469 21.89 10.92 -0.05
C ASN A 469 22.85 11.73 0.85
N VAL A 470 22.86 11.55 2.16
CA VAL A 470 23.86 12.20 3.03
C VAL A 470 25.09 11.30 3.10
N SER A 471 26.02 11.45 2.15
CA SER A 471 27.28 10.67 2.10
C SER A 471 28.36 11.21 3.03
N THR A 472 28.25 12.47 3.46
CA THR A 472 29.25 13.15 4.29
C THR A 472 28.59 14.00 5.37
N MET A 473 29.16 14.01 6.58
CA MET A 473 28.69 14.86 7.66
C MET A 473 29.02 16.33 7.37
N ILE A 474 28.01 17.20 7.45
CA ILE A 474 28.19 18.65 7.23
C ILE A 474 28.71 19.28 8.52
N ARG A 475 29.95 19.79 8.47
CA ARG A 475 30.61 20.49 9.58
C ARG A 475 31.07 21.90 9.21
N THR A 476 30.71 22.36 8.02
CA THR A 476 31.19 23.61 7.42
C THR A 476 30.17 24.74 7.54
N GLY A 477 30.63 25.98 7.47
CA GLY A 477 29.76 27.16 7.59
C GLY A 477 29.16 27.29 8.99
N PRO A 478 27.85 27.56 9.14
CA PRO A 478 27.25 27.77 10.47
C PRO A 478 27.22 26.51 11.32
N TYR A 479 27.26 25.32 10.70
CA TYR A 479 27.33 24.03 11.38
C TYR A 479 28.65 23.84 12.16
N ALA A 480 29.70 24.61 11.87
CA ALA A 480 30.93 24.58 12.67
C ALA A 480 30.76 25.22 14.06
N TYR A 481 29.77 26.09 14.22
CA TYR A 481 29.59 26.92 15.42
C TYR A 481 28.31 26.58 16.18
N VAL A 482 27.27 26.12 15.48
CA VAL A 482 25.98 25.74 16.04
C VAL A 482 25.53 24.45 15.36
N ARG A 483 25.15 23.42 16.14
CA ARG A 483 24.68 22.14 15.56
C ARG A 483 23.40 22.26 14.75
N HIS A 484 22.51 23.15 15.19
CA HIS A 484 21.12 23.24 14.71
C HIS A 484 20.76 24.65 14.18
N PRO A 485 21.54 25.21 13.24
CA PRO A 485 21.41 26.62 12.84
C PRO A 485 20.07 26.93 12.16
N LEU A 486 19.42 25.95 11.53
CA LEU A 486 18.09 26.13 10.92
C LEU A 486 16.97 26.29 11.94
N TYR A 487 17.03 25.57 13.07
CA TYR A 487 16.04 25.73 14.13
C TYR A 487 16.23 27.07 14.84
N VAL A 488 17.50 27.48 15.08
CA VAL A 488 17.84 28.80 15.63
C VAL A 488 17.35 29.92 14.70
N ALA A 489 17.62 29.82 13.41
CA ALA A 489 17.15 30.79 12.42
C ALA A 489 15.61 30.95 12.43
N ASN A 490 14.86 29.85 12.50
CA ASN A 490 13.40 29.89 12.53
C ASN A 490 12.86 30.56 13.80
N LEU A 491 13.53 30.34 14.95
CA LEU A 491 13.15 30.97 16.20
C LEU A 491 13.46 32.47 16.19
N LEU A 492 14.60 32.89 15.63
CA LEU A 492 14.94 34.31 15.45
C LEU A 492 13.93 35.01 14.53
N ILE A 493 13.61 34.41 13.38
CA ILE A 493 12.57 34.94 12.48
C ILE A 493 11.23 35.04 13.21
N GLY A 494 10.79 33.96 13.86
CA GLY A 494 9.52 33.97 14.59
C GLY A 494 9.47 35.01 15.71
N PHE A 495 10.58 35.18 16.46
CA PHE A 495 10.71 36.15 17.53
C PHE A 495 10.55 37.58 17.03
N GLY A 496 11.33 38.01 16.04
CA GLY A 496 11.20 39.39 15.56
C GLY A 496 9.90 39.62 14.79
N MET A 497 9.29 38.61 14.16
CA MET A 497 7.95 38.75 13.58
C MET A 497 6.85 39.02 14.62
N VAL A 498 7.01 38.56 15.86
CA VAL A 498 6.08 38.86 16.97
C VAL A 498 6.22 40.31 17.42
N PHE A 499 7.45 40.83 17.47
CA PHE A 499 7.72 42.24 17.76
C PHE A 499 7.17 43.14 16.66
N LEU A 500 7.52 42.83 15.40
CA LEU A 500 7.08 43.58 14.21
C LEU A 500 5.56 43.68 14.06
N SER A 501 4.82 42.68 14.55
CA SER A 501 3.35 42.69 14.48
C SER A 501 2.68 43.16 15.77
N GLY A 502 3.44 43.50 16.82
CA GLY A 502 2.93 43.81 18.17
C GLY A 502 2.11 42.67 18.82
N ALA A 503 2.24 41.44 18.31
CA ALA A 503 1.34 40.33 18.64
C ALA A 503 1.91 39.45 19.75
N PHE A 504 2.32 40.06 20.87
CA PHE A 504 3.00 39.39 21.97
C PHE A 504 2.34 38.11 22.51
N PRO A 505 1.00 37.94 22.51
CA PRO A 505 0.37 36.66 22.85
C PRO A 505 0.86 35.48 22.00
N PHE A 506 1.33 35.71 20.77
CA PHE A 506 1.88 34.68 19.91
C PHE A 506 3.28 34.20 20.33
N GLY A 507 3.92 34.86 21.31
CA GLY A 507 5.13 34.37 21.96
C GLY A 507 4.96 32.96 22.56
N ILE A 508 3.75 32.58 22.97
CA ILE A 508 3.46 31.21 23.45
C ILE A 508 3.68 30.16 22.34
N PHE A 509 3.38 30.49 21.08
CA PHE A 509 3.63 29.58 19.96
C PHE A 509 5.12 29.41 19.73
N LEU A 510 5.95 30.45 19.92
CA LEU A 510 7.40 30.34 19.85
C LEU A 510 7.95 29.41 20.93
N LEU A 511 7.42 29.48 22.16
CA LEU A 511 7.78 28.55 23.24
C LEU A 511 7.36 27.12 22.91
N VAL A 512 6.16 26.91 22.36
CA VAL A 512 5.70 25.58 21.89
C VAL A 512 6.58 25.06 20.76
N PHE A 513 6.95 25.89 19.80
CA PHE A 513 7.87 25.51 18.72
C PHE A 513 9.25 25.17 19.25
N PHE A 514 9.78 25.96 20.19
CA PHE A 514 11.04 25.67 20.85
C PHE A 514 10.98 24.33 21.59
N ALA A 515 9.92 24.08 22.36
CA ALA A 515 9.71 22.81 23.05
C ALA A 515 9.62 21.63 22.07
N LEU A 516 8.87 21.78 20.96
CA LEU A 516 8.76 20.77 19.90
C LEU A 516 10.13 20.49 19.23
N TYR A 517 10.89 21.53 18.94
CA TYR A 517 12.24 21.41 18.38
C TYR A 517 13.19 20.71 19.35
N HIS A 518 13.22 21.15 20.61
CA HIS A 518 14.14 20.66 21.62
C HIS A 518 13.84 19.23 22.06
N THR A 519 12.57 18.87 22.25
CA THR A 519 12.19 17.58 22.87
C THR A 519 12.00 16.47 21.85
N ILE A 520 11.63 16.79 20.61
CA ILE A 520 11.24 15.78 19.62
C ILE A 520 12.13 15.81 18.38
N LEU A 521 12.26 16.97 17.72
CA LEU A 521 12.91 17.04 16.40
C LEU A 521 14.43 16.95 16.48
N ILE A 522 15.06 17.75 17.34
CA ILE A 522 16.51 17.76 17.52
C ILE A 522 17.01 16.39 18.03
N PRO A 523 16.46 15.79 19.10
CA PRO A 523 16.92 14.49 19.56
C PRO A 523 16.78 13.39 18.51
N ALA A 524 15.72 13.42 17.70
CA ALA A 524 15.54 12.44 16.64
C ALA A 524 16.52 12.63 15.46
N GLU A 525 16.89 13.88 15.15
CA GLU A 525 17.92 14.19 14.17
C GLU A 525 19.31 13.78 14.69
N GLU A 526 19.62 14.03 15.96
CA GLU A 526 20.87 13.63 16.61
C GLU A 526 20.99 12.10 16.75
N ASP A 527 19.92 11.40 17.14
CA ASP A 527 19.86 9.93 17.18
C ASP A 527 20.20 9.33 15.80
N PHE A 528 19.62 9.91 14.73
CA PHE A 528 19.87 9.46 13.36
C PHE A 528 21.33 9.71 12.93
N LEU A 529 21.87 10.89 13.22
CA LEU A 529 23.26 11.21 12.92
C LEU A 529 24.23 10.32 13.70
N LYS A 530 23.90 9.98 14.96
CA LYS A 530 24.67 9.04 15.78
C LYS A 530 24.62 7.62 15.24
N GLU A 531 23.46 7.13 14.80
CA GLU A 531 23.32 5.80 14.18
C GLU A 531 24.10 5.71 12.84
N LYS A 532 24.12 6.81 12.07
CA LYS A 532 24.73 6.83 10.74
C LYS A 532 26.26 7.07 10.74
N PHE A 533 26.74 7.95 11.61
CA PHE A 533 28.15 8.39 11.61
C PHE A 533 28.93 7.98 12.88
N GLY A 534 28.28 7.30 13.84
CA GLY A 534 28.96 6.72 15.00
C GLY A 534 29.74 7.73 15.83
N GLU A 535 31.00 7.39 16.15
CA GLU A 535 31.91 8.21 16.95
C GLU A 535 32.18 9.58 16.32
N GLU A 536 32.21 9.66 14.99
CA GLU A 536 32.44 10.90 14.24
C GLU A 536 31.45 11.98 14.69
N PHE A 537 30.18 11.62 14.87
CA PHE A 537 29.12 12.54 15.30
C PHE A 537 29.20 12.85 16.79
N VAL A 538 29.59 11.88 17.62
CA VAL A 538 29.73 12.08 19.06
C VAL A 538 30.77 13.17 19.34
N THR A 539 31.96 13.06 18.77
CA THR A 539 33.03 14.06 18.90
C THR A 539 32.60 15.44 18.39
N TYR A 540 31.89 15.49 17.27
CA TYR A 540 31.33 16.74 16.76
C TYR A 540 30.28 17.34 17.72
N SER A 541 29.41 16.51 18.29
CA SER A 541 28.34 16.97 19.17
C SER A 541 28.84 17.48 20.53
N GLU A 542 29.99 17.00 20.99
CA GLU A 542 30.66 17.45 22.21
C GLU A 542 31.37 18.78 22.01
N SER A 543 31.95 19.00 20.82
CA SER A 543 32.69 20.22 20.50
C SER A 543 31.79 21.39 20.04
N VAL A 544 30.62 21.10 19.48
CA VAL A 544 29.71 22.13 18.92
C VAL A 544 28.42 22.25 19.74
N PRO A 545 28.08 23.44 20.28
CA PRO A 545 26.86 23.64 21.06
C PRO A 545 25.58 23.56 20.21
N LYS A 546 24.42 23.30 20.86
CA LYS A 546 23.13 23.09 20.17
C LYS A 546 22.56 24.37 19.55
N TYR A 547 22.61 25.49 20.27
CA TYR A 547 21.86 26.71 19.94
C TYR A 547 22.73 27.97 19.87
N ILE A 548 23.55 28.20 20.89
CA ILE A 548 24.35 29.41 21.05
C ILE A 548 25.81 29.06 20.74
N PRO A 549 26.47 29.77 19.82
CA PRO A 549 27.86 29.48 19.47
C PRO A 549 28.80 29.78 20.64
N SER A 550 29.80 28.93 20.85
CA SER A 550 30.83 29.11 21.89
C SER A 550 31.91 30.12 21.50
N ALA A 551 32.02 30.45 20.21
CA ALA A 551 32.94 31.45 19.67
C ALA A 551 32.32 32.13 18.43
N LEU A 552 32.70 33.39 18.19
CA LEU A 552 32.27 34.12 16.99
C LEU A 552 32.88 33.49 15.71
N PRO A 553 32.15 33.53 14.57
CA PRO A 553 32.66 33.02 13.31
C PRO A 553 33.96 33.72 12.90
N LYS A 554 35.02 32.94 12.68
CA LYS A 554 36.34 33.46 12.29
C LYS A 554 36.48 33.69 10.77
N GLY A 555 35.45 33.36 9.99
CA GLY A 555 35.39 33.58 8.55
C GLY A 555 34.07 33.14 7.94
N PHE A 556 33.68 33.77 6.83
CA PHE A 556 32.48 33.41 6.06
C PHE A 556 32.88 32.49 4.90
N SER A 557 32.24 31.32 4.84
CA SER A 557 32.30 30.43 3.68
C SER A 557 30.88 30.26 3.13
N PHE A 558 30.74 30.24 1.82
CA PHE A 558 29.46 29.95 1.16
C PHE A 558 29.50 28.53 0.60
N GLY A 559 28.44 27.76 0.83
CA GLY A 559 28.38 26.38 0.35
C GLY A 559 28.20 26.30 -1.17
N THR A 560 28.21 25.08 -1.70
CA THR A 560 28.18 24.83 -3.16
C THR A 560 26.81 25.10 -3.82
N HIS A 561 25.80 25.52 -3.05
CA HIS A 561 24.43 25.71 -3.53
C HIS A 561 23.86 27.09 -3.18
N PHE A 562 23.30 27.78 -4.18
CA PHE A 562 22.59 29.05 -3.99
C PHE A 562 21.11 28.84 -3.64
N PRO A 563 20.64 29.27 -2.46
CA PRO A 563 19.28 28.99 -1.99
C PRO A 563 18.28 30.08 -2.39
N ALA A 564 17.96 30.18 -3.70
CA ALA A 564 17.08 31.23 -4.23
C ALA A 564 15.71 31.35 -3.52
N ALA A 565 15.12 30.23 -3.10
CA ALA A 565 13.86 30.22 -2.36
C ALA A 565 13.96 30.82 -0.94
N GLU A 566 15.12 30.69 -0.29
CA GLU A 566 15.34 31.21 1.06
C GLU A 566 15.69 32.72 1.00
N VAL A 567 16.32 33.18 -0.07
CA VAL A 567 16.46 34.63 -0.36
C VAL A 567 15.08 35.29 -0.50
N GLY A 568 14.11 34.59 -1.11
CA GLY A 568 12.71 35.03 -1.13
C GLY A 568 12.08 35.17 0.27
N THR A 569 12.57 34.44 1.28
CA THR A 569 12.10 34.59 2.67
C THR A 569 12.57 35.91 3.28
N ILE A 570 13.79 36.37 2.97
CA ILE A 570 14.30 37.68 3.39
C ILE A 570 13.45 38.80 2.77
N TRP A 571 13.12 38.69 1.48
CA TRP A 571 12.18 39.61 0.83
C TRP A 571 10.79 39.57 1.45
N GLY A 572 10.31 38.39 1.85
CA GLY A 572 9.04 38.24 2.56
C GLY A 572 9.02 38.95 3.92
N ILE A 573 10.13 38.89 4.68
CA ILE A 573 10.29 39.64 5.94
C ILE A 573 10.23 41.14 5.68
N PHE A 574 10.96 41.63 4.67
CA PHE A 574 10.95 43.05 4.30
C PHE A 574 9.55 43.52 3.87
N LEU A 575 8.86 42.76 3.02
CA LEU A 575 7.48 43.07 2.60
C LEU A 575 6.50 43.05 3.77
N ALA A 576 6.69 42.14 4.74
CA ALA A 576 5.87 42.12 5.95
C ALA A 576 6.11 43.36 6.81
N ALA A 577 7.36 43.81 6.98
CA ALA A 577 7.68 45.03 7.71
C ALA A 577 7.02 46.26 7.08
N VAL A 578 7.21 46.44 5.76
CA VAL A 578 6.54 47.52 5.01
C VAL A 578 5.01 47.44 5.13
N PHE A 579 4.45 46.22 5.15
CA PHE A 579 3.01 46.03 5.32
C PHE A 579 2.50 46.40 6.72
N PHE A 580 3.22 46.02 7.79
CA PHE A 580 2.84 46.38 9.15
C PHE A 580 2.96 47.88 9.39
N GLU A 581 4.05 48.50 8.94
CA GLU A 581 4.23 49.97 8.93
C GLU A 581 3.12 50.67 8.13
N TRP A 582 2.72 50.10 6.98
CA TRP A 582 1.59 50.58 6.18
C TRP A 582 0.25 50.49 6.92
N MET A 583 0.05 49.48 7.77
CA MET A 583 -1.16 49.28 8.59
C MET A 583 -1.21 50.17 9.84
N GLU A 584 -0.09 50.70 10.31
CA GLU A 584 -0.04 51.56 11.49
C GLU A 584 -0.56 52.98 11.23
N GLN A 585 -0.65 53.41 9.97
CA GLN A 585 -1.17 54.74 9.64
C GLN A 585 -2.63 54.95 10.12
N PRO A 586 -2.90 55.95 10.99
CA PRO A 586 -4.20 56.14 11.65
C PRO A 586 -5.38 56.28 10.68
N VAL A 587 -5.16 56.96 9.55
CA VAL A 587 -6.15 57.20 8.49
C VAL A 587 -6.67 55.88 7.90
N ARG A 588 -5.81 54.86 7.83
CA ARG A 588 -6.13 53.57 7.19
C ARG A 588 -6.81 52.61 8.16
N ARG A 589 -6.43 52.63 9.43
CA ARG A 589 -7.17 51.93 10.50
C ARG A 589 -8.62 52.40 10.58
N GLY A 590 -8.86 53.70 10.42
CA GLY A 590 -10.21 54.28 10.35
C GLY A 590 -11.03 53.70 9.19
N TRP A 591 -10.48 53.66 7.98
CA TRP A 591 -11.13 53.05 6.81
C TRP A 591 -11.45 51.56 6.99
N ILE A 592 -10.52 50.78 7.57
CA ILE A 592 -10.69 49.35 7.81
C ILE A 592 -11.76 49.08 8.87
N PHE A 593 -11.77 49.86 9.95
CA PHE A 593 -12.80 49.76 10.99
C PHE A 593 -14.19 50.11 10.45
N SER A 594 -14.31 51.13 9.59
CA SER A 594 -15.56 51.48 8.90
C SER A 594 -16.04 50.37 7.95
N LEU A 595 -15.14 49.73 7.20
CA LEU A 595 -15.47 48.62 6.32
C LEU A 595 -15.93 47.37 7.10
N PHE A 596 -15.31 47.09 8.24
CA PHE A 596 -15.70 45.99 9.13
C PHE A 596 -17.09 46.19 9.74
N GLN A 597 -17.38 47.42 10.21
CA GLN A 597 -18.71 47.79 10.68
C GLN A 597 -19.76 47.62 9.57
N LEU A 598 -19.43 47.94 8.32
CA LEU A 598 -20.32 47.79 7.17
C LEU A 598 -20.63 46.31 6.84
N ILE A 599 -19.65 45.41 6.97
CA ILE A 599 -19.81 43.98 6.63
C ILE A 599 -20.54 43.19 7.71
N PHE A 600 -20.36 43.54 9.00
CA PHE A 600 -20.91 42.79 10.12
C PHE A 600 -22.14 43.42 10.79
N ARG A 601 -22.52 44.65 10.42
CA ARG A 601 -23.83 45.25 10.78
C ARG A 601 -24.86 45.26 9.65
N GLY A 602 -24.54 44.66 8.50
CA GLY A 602 -25.44 44.50 7.35
C GLY A 602 -26.28 43.24 7.41
#